data_AF-A0A6A4HLR0-F1
#
_entry.id   AF-A0A6A4HLR0-F1
#
_cell.length_a   1.000
_cell.length_b   1.000
_cell.length_c   1.000
_cell.angle_alpha   90.00
_cell.angle_beta   90.00
_cell.angle_gamma   90.00
#
_symmetry.space_group_name_H-M   'P 1'
#
loop_
_entity.id
_entity.type
_entity.pdbx_description
1 polymer ?
#
loop_
_entity_poly.entity_id
_entity_poly.type
_entity_poly.pdbx_seq_one_letter_code
_entity_poly.pdbx_strand_id
1 'polypeptide(L)'
;MGKLNIAHHKSYHPYRRDNIEKVRRDEEEARQKEAKEEGRMLLADSEARIDLLRQKSGSSKKKVDDDLRQLASSSTMPAAVPTISTSKGHINLFEDLEQNAIATAAKASKRPEETDKGFALAPSAKDLNPWYSDSSKQKGLEENDDRRKRDTARKSIHDPLTSINHQLASSSKSSPKPRLPPPSSSRLASQPPEVNARLSRESSERERALALIRRRKSEMMGSETPSTVRGGDDSSEYGDMYNRRDVQEAHRLRDRRWDDSLQVL
;
A
#
# COMPACT_ATOMS: atom_id res chain seq x y z
N MET A 1 -3.29 62.54 -0.68
CA MET A 1 -3.49 61.61 -1.81
C MET A 1 -3.43 60.19 -1.28
N GLY A 2 -4.53 59.45 -1.25
CA GLY A 2 -4.55 58.07 -0.76
C GLY A 2 -3.86 57.10 -1.73
N LYS A 3 -3.02 56.21 -1.22
CA LYS A 3 -2.33 55.18 -2.01
C LYS A 3 -3.34 54.14 -2.50
N LEU A 4 -3.55 54.03 -3.81
CA LEU A 4 -4.42 53.01 -4.39
C LEU A 4 -3.69 51.65 -4.36
N ASN A 5 -4.19 50.70 -3.58
CA ASN A 5 -3.61 49.37 -3.47
C ASN A 5 -4.12 48.47 -4.62
N ILE A 6 -3.47 48.55 -5.78
CA ILE A 6 -3.87 47.83 -7.01
C ILE A 6 -3.67 46.31 -6.91
N ALA A 7 -2.86 45.83 -5.96
CA ALA A 7 -2.52 44.42 -5.83
C ALA A 7 -3.74 43.50 -5.63
N HIS A 8 -4.71 43.92 -4.82
CA HIS A 8 -5.94 43.15 -4.57
C HIS A 8 -6.88 43.10 -5.79
N HIS A 9 -6.67 43.98 -6.76
CA HIS A 9 -7.44 44.02 -8.00
C HIS A 9 -6.87 43.14 -9.11
N LYS A 10 -5.87 42.30 -8.80
CA LYS A 10 -5.26 41.38 -9.76
C LYS A 10 -5.78 39.96 -9.59
N SER A 11 -6.10 39.31 -10.70
CA SER A 11 -6.63 37.93 -10.73
C SER A 11 -5.70 36.90 -10.12
N TYR A 12 -4.40 37.13 -10.08
CA TYR A 12 -3.41 36.22 -9.48
C TYR A 12 -3.21 36.44 -7.98
N HIS A 13 -3.90 37.41 -7.36
CA HIS A 13 -3.66 37.75 -5.96
C HIS A 13 -4.13 36.60 -5.04
N PRO A 14 -3.26 36.02 -4.18
CA PRO A 14 -3.58 34.80 -3.43
C PRO A 14 -4.80 34.94 -2.52
N TYR A 15 -4.99 36.11 -1.92
CA TYR A 15 -6.07 36.36 -0.97
C TYR A 15 -7.41 36.75 -1.61
N ARG A 16 -7.53 36.66 -2.95
CA ARG A 16 -8.83 36.79 -3.61
C ARG A 16 -9.69 35.56 -3.32
N ARG A 17 -10.97 35.80 -3.04
CA ARG A 17 -11.96 34.73 -2.78
C ARG A 17 -11.96 33.67 -3.87
N ASP A 18 -12.00 34.08 -5.14
CA ASP A 18 -12.00 33.16 -6.28
C ASP A 18 -10.76 32.25 -6.33
N ASN A 19 -9.60 32.73 -5.88
CA ASN A 19 -8.37 31.93 -5.85
C ASN A 19 -8.33 31.00 -4.65
N ILE A 20 -8.79 31.48 -3.49
CA ILE A 20 -8.94 30.66 -2.29
C ILE A 20 -9.93 29.51 -2.56
N GLU A 21 -11.04 29.79 -3.24
CA GLU A 21 -12.05 28.79 -3.60
C GLU A 21 -11.52 27.76 -4.60
N LYS A 22 -10.71 28.18 -5.60
CA LYS A 22 -10.03 27.26 -6.50
C LYS A 22 -9.08 26.33 -5.75
N VAL A 23 -8.22 26.87 -4.89
CA VAL A 23 -7.30 26.07 -4.07
C VAL A 23 -8.08 25.10 -3.19
N ARG A 24 -9.15 25.56 -2.54
CA ARG A 24 -10.01 24.70 -1.72
C ARG A 24 -10.63 23.57 -2.53
N ARG A 25 -11.11 23.85 -3.74
CA ARG A 25 -11.67 22.83 -4.64
C ARG A 25 -10.62 21.82 -5.08
N ASP A 26 -9.43 22.29 -5.46
CA ASP A 26 -8.32 21.44 -5.89
C ASP A 26 -7.83 20.54 -4.73
N GLU A 27 -7.74 21.09 -3.51
CA GLU A 27 -7.41 20.33 -2.29
C GLU A 27 -8.48 19.30 -1.92
N GLU A 28 -9.76 19.65 -2.06
CA GLU A 28 -10.87 18.74 -1.79
C GLU A 28 -10.95 17.61 -2.83
N GLU A 29 -10.74 17.93 -4.12
CA GLU A 29 -10.67 16.92 -5.17
C GLU A 29 -9.47 15.98 -4.97
N ALA A 30 -8.32 16.51 -4.59
CA ALA A 30 -7.15 15.71 -4.24
C ALA A 30 -7.45 14.76 -3.06
N ARG A 31 -8.09 15.28 -2.01
CA ARG A 31 -8.50 14.50 -0.84
C ARG A 31 -9.51 13.40 -1.18
N GLN A 32 -10.51 13.70 -2.00
CA GLN A 32 -11.50 12.71 -2.44
C GLN A 32 -10.87 11.62 -3.30
N LYS A 33 -9.90 11.98 -4.14
CA LYS A 33 -9.18 11.02 -4.98
C LYS A 33 -8.31 10.08 -4.14
N GLU A 34 -7.56 10.63 -3.17
CA GLU A 34 -6.77 9.84 -2.22
C GLU A 34 -7.65 8.86 -1.44
N ALA A 35 -8.80 9.31 -0.91
CA ALA A 35 -9.73 8.44 -0.19
C ALA A 35 -10.30 7.30 -1.06
N LYS A 36 -10.57 7.56 -2.36
CA LYS A 36 -11.02 6.52 -3.31
C LYS A 36 -9.91 5.51 -3.62
N GLU A 37 -8.68 5.98 -3.78
CA GLU A 37 -7.52 5.11 -4.04
C GLU A 37 -7.18 4.27 -2.80
N GLU A 38 -7.23 4.84 -1.60
CA GLU A 38 -7.05 4.14 -0.33
C GLU A 38 -8.15 3.08 -0.13
N GLY A 39 -9.42 3.43 -0.37
CA GLY A 39 -10.53 2.49 -0.30
C GLY A 39 -10.37 1.31 -1.26
N ARG A 40 -9.92 1.56 -2.49
CA ARG A 40 -9.62 0.51 -3.47
C ARG A 40 -8.46 -0.37 -3.01
N MET A 41 -7.42 0.23 -2.43
CA MET A 41 -6.24 -0.50 -1.93
C MET A 41 -6.61 -1.42 -0.76
N LEU A 42 -7.42 -0.93 0.18
CA LEU A 42 -7.90 -1.71 1.32
C LEU A 42 -8.77 -2.90 0.88
N LEU A 43 -9.65 -2.69 -0.10
CA LEU A 43 -10.49 -3.76 -0.64
C LEU A 43 -9.61 -4.83 -1.33
N ALA A 44 -8.65 -4.42 -2.15
CA ALA A 44 -7.72 -5.34 -2.81
C ALA A 44 -6.85 -6.15 -1.81
N ASP A 45 -6.38 -5.53 -0.72
CA ASP A 45 -5.64 -6.25 0.34
C ASP A 45 -6.54 -7.25 1.07
N SER A 46 -7.79 -6.87 1.34
CA SER A 46 -8.77 -7.77 1.95
C SER A 46 -9.09 -8.97 1.06
N GLU A 47 -9.24 -8.76 -0.25
CA GLU A 47 -9.45 -9.82 -1.25
C GLU A 47 -8.24 -10.75 -1.34
N ALA A 48 -7.02 -10.20 -1.44
CA ALA A 48 -5.79 -10.99 -1.48
C ALA A 48 -5.62 -11.86 -0.21
N ARG A 49 -5.94 -11.31 0.95
CA ARG A 49 -5.94 -12.06 2.22
C ARG A 49 -6.98 -13.18 2.21
N ILE A 50 -8.19 -12.92 1.75
CA ILE A 50 -9.26 -13.94 1.64
C ILE A 50 -8.84 -15.05 0.68
N ASP A 51 -8.22 -14.72 -0.45
CA ASP A 51 -7.76 -15.70 -1.42
C ASP A 51 -6.65 -16.59 -0.86
N LEU A 52 -5.69 -16.03 -0.12
CA LEU A 52 -4.68 -16.83 0.59
C LEU A 52 -5.33 -17.76 1.63
N LEU A 53 -6.32 -17.29 2.38
CA LEU A 53 -7.07 -18.14 3.32
C LEU A 53 -7.87 -19.22 2.59
N ARG A 54 -8.46 -18.92 1.43
CA ARG A 54 -9.20 -19.87 0.59
C ARG A 54 -8.26 -20.92 -0.01
N GLN A 55 -7.08 -20.54 -0.48
CA GLN A 55 -6.07 -21.47 -0.99
C GLN A 55 -5.56 -22.38 0.13
N LYS A 56 -5.32 -21.81 1.32
CA LYS A 56 -4.88 -22.56 2.51
C LYS A 56 -5.95 -23.48 3.08
N SER A 57 -7.24 -23.12 2.99
CA SER A 57 -8.37 -23.96 3.42
C SER A 57 -8.90 -24.89 2.32
N GLY A 58 -8.62 -24.61 1.05
CA GLY A 58 -8.95 -25.47 -0.09
C GLY A 58 -7.95 -26.60 -0.30
N SER A 59 -6.69 -26.44 0.14
CA SER A 59 -5.65 -27.48 0.06
C SER A 59 -5.85 -28.63 1.05
N SER A 60 -6.75 -28.51 2.03
CA SER A 60 -7.12 -29.59 2.96
C SER A 60 -8.26 -30.48 2.43
N LYS A 61 -9.10 -30.02 1.50
CA LYS A 61 -10.26 -30.82 1.02
C LYS A 61 -9.87 -32.07 0.23
N LYS A 62 -8.68 -32.13 -0.37
CA LYS A 62 -8.21 -33.34 -1.08
C LYS A 62 -7.71 -34.45 -0.15
N LYS A 63 -7.57 -34.19 1.16
CA LYS A 63 -7.22 -35.19 2.18
C LYS A 63 -8.35 -35.49 3.18
N VAL A 64 -9.32 -34.60 3.33
CA VAL A 64 -10.39 -34.73 4.35
C VAL A 64 -11.56 -35.63 3.91
N ASP A 65 -11.75 -35.88 2.62
CA ASP A 65 -12.81 -36.80 2.14
C ASP A 65 -12.59 -38.27 2.56
N ASP A 66 -11.34 -38.69 2.80
CA ASP A 66 -11.03 -40.06 3.28
C ASP A 66 -11.27 -40.20 4.80
N ASP A 67 -10.92 -39.17 5.60
CA ASP A 67 -11.07 -39.22 7.05
C ASP A 67 -12.52 -38.98 7.53
N LEU A 68 -13.32 -38.18 6.80
CA LEU A 68 -14.70 -37.87 7.21
C LEU A 68 -15.67 -39.04 6.98
N ARG A 69 -15.36 -39.94 6.04
CA ARG A 69 -16.14 -41.17 5.81
C ARG A 69 -15.96 -42.22 6.91
N GLN A 70 -14.86 -42.17 7.65
CA GLN A 70 -14.56 -43.14 8.71
C GLN A 70 -15.17 -42.75 10.07
N LEU A 71 -15.45 -41.46 10.30
CA LEU A 71 -16.01 -40.96 11.57
C LEU A 71 -17.55 -40.97 11.62
N ALA A 72 -18.23 -41.08 10.47
CA ALA A 72 -19.70 -41.07 10.38
C ALA A 72 -20.38 -42.40 10.77
N SER A 73 -19.60 -43.47 11.04
CA SER A 73 -20.13 -44.79 11.44
C SER A 73 -20.29 -44.99 12.96
N SER A 74 -19.99 -43.99 13.78
CA SER A 74 -20.07 -44.13 15.25
C SER A 74 -20.74 -42.92 15.91
N SER A 75 -22.06 -42.84 15.89
CA SER A 75 -22.84 -42.37 17.05
C SER A 75 -24.34 -42.30 16.74
N THR A 76 -25.10 -43.09 17.50
CA THR A 76 -26.56 -43.16 17.51
C THR A 76 -27.11 -42.53 18.81
N MET A 77 -27.89 -41.44 18.66
CA MET A 77 -29.08 -41.01 19.44
C MET A 77 -28.90 -40.44 20.90
N PRO A 78 -29.95 -39.87 21.56
CA PRO A 78 -30.48 -38.50 21.37
C PRO A 78 -30.76 -37.73 22.70
N ALA A 79 -30.81 -36.40 22.70
CA ALA A 79 -31.45 -35.63 23.80
C ALA A 79 -31.91 -34.23 23.34
N ALA A 80 -33.08 -33.83 23.81
CA ALA A 80 -33.92 -32.75 23.30
C ALA A 80 -33.47 -31.33 23.70
N VAL A 81 -33.29 -30.44 22.72
CA VAL A 81 -33.38 -28.96 22.85
C VAL A 81 -33.65 -28.36 21.45
N PRO A 82 -34.19 -27.11 21.33
CA PRO A 82 -35.11 -26.73 20.27
C PRO A 82 -34.45 -26.70 18.89
N THR A 83 -35.19 -27.13 17.88
CA THR A 83 -34.79 -27.31 16.49
C THR A 83 -34.42 -25.98 15.81
N ILE A 84 -33.12 -25.66 15.84
CA ILE A 84 -32.44 -24.70 14.94
C ILE A 84 -31.96 -25.36 13.63
N SER A 85 -32.21 -26.67 13.48
CA SER A 85 -31.78 -27.48 12.34
C SER A 85 -32.84 -27.45 11.25
N THR A 86 -32.49 -26.92 10.08
CA THR A 86 -33.32 -27.05 8.86
C THR A 86 -33.48 -28.53 8.48
N SER A 87 -34.47 -28.86 7.65
CA SER A 87 -34.81 -30.25 7.25
C SER A 87 -33.67 -31.04 6.58
N LYS A 88 -32.55 -30.38 6.28
CA LYS A 88 -31.32 -30.96 5.71
C LYS A 88 -30.17 -31.12 6.72
N GLY A 89 -30.39 -30.80 8.00
CA GLY A 89 -29.40 -30.95 9.06
C GLY A 89 -28.38 -29.81 9.18
N HIS A 90 -28.63 -28.67 8.51
CA HIS A 90 -27.81 -27.46 8.68
C HIS A 90 -28.52 -26.47 9.60
N ILE A 91 -27.75 -25.85 10.51
CA ILE A 91 -28.23 -24.88 11.48
C ILE A 91 -28.24 -23.50 10.83
N ASN A 92 -29.41 -22.86 10.72
CA ASN A 92 -29.55 -21.52 10.13
C ASN A 92 -29.70 -20.45 11.23
N LEU A 93 -28.56 -19.91 11.69
CA LEU A 93 -28.54 -18.86 12.72
C LEU A 93 -29.07 -17.51 12.22
N PHE A 94 -29.25 -17.35 10.91
CA PHE A 94 -29.63 -16.09 10.26
C PHE A 94 -31.08 -16.05 9.77
N GLU A 95 -31.85 -17.12 9.99
CA GLU A 95 -33.24 -17.20 9.51
C GLU A 95 -34.12 -16.07 10.07
N ASP A 96 -33.96 -15.77 11.36
CA ASP A 96 -34.70 -14.70 12.04
C ASP A 96 -34.30 -13.29 11.54
N LEU A 97 -33.06 -13.16 11.05
CA LEU A 97 -32.53 -11.92 10.48
C LEU A 97 -32.98 -11.72 9.02
N GLU A 98 -32.97 -12.79 8.21
CA GLU A 98 -33.47 -12.76 6.83
C GLU A 98 -34.98 -12.49 6.78
N GLN A 99 -35.76 -13.12 7.66
CA GLN A 99 -37.21 -12.87 7.71
C GLN A 99 -37.53 -11.41 8.05
N ASN A 100 -36.78 -10.81 8.99
CA ASN A 100 -36.93 -9.39 9.32
C ASN A 100 -36.44 -8.45 8.19
N ALA A 101 -35.38 -8.81 7.48
CA ALA A 101 -34.87 -8.04 6.34
C ALA A 101 -35.84 -8.06 5.14
N ILE A 102 -36.45 -9.22 4.86
CA ILE A 102 -37.45 -9.37 3.80
C ILE A 102 -38.71 -8.56 4.15
N ALA A 103 -39.15 -8.58 5.41
CA ALA A 103 -40.30 -7.80 5.88
C ALA A 103 -40.06 -6.27 5.85
N THR A 104 -38.82 -5.81 6.02
CA THR A 104 -38.47 -4.37 5.90
C THR A 104 -38.32 -3.94 4.44
N ALA A 105 -37.72 -4.78 3.58
CA ALA A 105 -37.58 -4.50 2.16
C ALA A 105 -38.95 -4.42 1.44
N ALA A 106 -39.91 -5.29 1.81
CA ALA A 106 -41.26 -5.26 1.26
C ALA A 106 -42.05 -3.97 1.58
N LYS A 107 -41.66 -3.20 2.62
CA LYS A 107 -42.29 -1.92 2.98
C LYS A 107 -41.69 -0.72 2.25
N ALA A 108 -40.56 -0.87 1.56
CA ALA A 108 -39.84 0.23 0.89
C ALA A 108 -40.23 0.45 -0.59
N SER A 109 -41.13 -0.37 -1.17
CA SER A 109 -41.49 -0.34 -2.59
C SER A 109 -42.64 0.62 -2.98
N LYS A 110 -42.89 1.68 -2.21
CA LYS A 110 -43.79 2.78 -2.61
C LYS A 110 -42.99 4.07 -2.87
N ARG A 111 -42.39 4.18 -4.05
CA ARG A 111 -42.11 5.47 -4.71
C ARG A 111 -42.35 5.32 -6.22
N PRO A 112 -43.16 6.20 -6.84
CA PRO A 112 -43.41 6.12 -8.28
C PRO A 112 -42.22 6.68 -9.06
N GLU A 113 -41.93 6.04 -10.19
CA GLU A 113 -41.16 6.62 -11.30
C GLU A 113 -41.97 7.77 -11.90
N GLU A 114 -41.42 8.98 -11.89
CA GLU A 114 -41.85 10.06 -12.77
C GLU A 114 -40.68 10.50 -13.65
N THR A 115 -40.88 10.31 -14.94
CA THR A 115 -40.09 10.83 -16.04
C THR A 115 -40.40 12.32 -16.20
N ASP A 116 -39.46 13.19 -15.84
CA ASP A 116 -39.48 14.58 -16.29
C ASP A 116 -38.13 14.97 -16.91
N LYS A 117 -38.22 15.56 -18.10
CA LYS A 117 -37.12 15.96 -18.97
C LYS A 117 -36.34 17.11 -18.33
N GLY A 118 -35.45 16.78 -17.40
CA GLY A 118 -34.52 17.71 -16.76
C GLY A 118 -33.27 17.95 -17.60
N PHE A 119 -32.76 19.18 -17.56
CA PHE A 119 -31.44 19.55 -18.05
C PHE A 119 -30.38 18.58 -17.47
N ALA A 120 -29.51 18.00 -18.30
CA ALA A 120 -28.51 17.04 -17.84
C ALA A 120 -27.57 17.72 -16.83
N LEU A 121 -27.75 17.42 -15.54
CA LEU A 121 -26.89 17.90 -14.45
C LEU A 121 -25.46 17.35 -14.52
N ALA A 122 -25.25 16.28 -15.28
CA ALA A 122 -23.93 15.71 -15.53
C ALA A 122 -23.42 16.17 -16.91
N PRO A 123 -22.15 16.62 -17.02
CA PRO A 123 -21.50 16.82 -18.31
C PRO A 123 -21.61 15.54 -19.15
N SER A 124 -21.80 15.67 -20.47
CA SER A 124 -21.91 14.51 -21.33
C SER A 124 -20.58 13.74 -21.32
N ALA A 125 -20.59 12.45 -21.66
CA ALA A 125 -19.36 11.65 -21.72
C ALA A 125 -18.28 12.24 -22.66
N LYS A 126 -18.66 13.13 -23.59
CA LYS A 126 -17.75 13.85 -24.48
C LYS A 126 -17.10 15.07 -23.81
N ASP A 127 -17.73 15.61 -22.77
CA ASP A 127 -17.23 16.73 -21.95
C ASP A 127 -16.26 16.25 -20.85
N LEU A 128 -16.20 14.93 -20.61
CA LEU A 128 -15.25 14.32 -19.67
C LEU A 128 -13.82 14.24 -20.21
N ASN A 129 -13.63 14.36 -21.52
CA ASN A 129 -12.32 14.30 -22.17
C ASN A 129 -11.98 15.65 -22.84
N PRO A 130 -11.69 16.71 -22.06
CA PRO A 130 -11.26 17.98 -22.63
C PRO A 130 -9.91 17.80 -23.35
N TRP A 131 -9.63 18.58 -24.40
CA TRP A 131 -8.46 18.39 -25.28
C TRP A 131 -7.08 18.45 -24.59
N TYR A 132 -7.01 18.91 -23.34
CA TYR A 132 -5.81 18.92 -22.50
C TYR A 132 -5.57 17.59 -21.75
N SER A 133 -6.55 16.68 -21.72
CA SER A 133 -6.52 15.44 -20.93
C SER A 133 -5.84 14.27 -21.63
N ASP A 134 -5.63 14.37 -22.94
CA ASP A 134 -5.13 13.30 -23.78
C ASP A 134 -3.71 13.65 -24.26
N SER A 135 -2.68 13.27 -23.49
CA SER A 135 -1.27 13.07 -23.95
C SER A 135 -0.26 12.99 -22.79
N SER A 136 -0.47 13.69 -21.67
CA SER A 136 0.59 13.83 -20.64
C SER A 136 0.59 12.76 -19.54
N LYS A 137 -0.58 12.22 -19.16
CA LYS A 137 -0.69 11.21 -18.10
C LYS A 137 -0.18 9.83 -18.52
N GLN A 138 -0.35 9.46 -19.79
CA GLN A 138 0.12 8.17 -20.29
C GLN A 138 1.66 8.10 -20.31
N LYS A 139 2.31 9.18 -20.75
CA LYS A 139 3.77 9.27 -20.81
C LYS A 139 4.44 9.24 -19.43
N GLY A 140 3.81 9.87 -18.43
CA GLY A 140 4.35 9.90 -17.06
C GLY A 140 4.22 8.56 -16.31
N LEU A 141 3.19 7.76 -16.61
CA LEU A 141 3.00 6.45 -16.00
C LEU A 141 3.97 5.41 -16.57
N GLU A 142 4.18 5.39 -17.89
CA GLU A 142 5.14 4.49 -18.54
C GLU A 142 6.58 4.76 -18.08
N GLU A 143 6.98 6.04 -17.98
CA GLU A 143 8.33 6.39 -17.51
C GLU A 143 8.55 5.99 -16.03
N ASN A 144 7.52 6.08 -15.20
CA ASN A 144 7.60 5.67 -13.80
C ASN A 144 7.72 4.14 -13.68
N ASP A 145 6.96 3.39 -14.48
CA ASP A 145 7.01 1.94 -14.49
C ASP A 145 8.34 1.40 -15.05
N ASP A 146 8.92 2.05 -16.06
CA ASP A 146 10.24 1.68 -16.58
C ASP A 146 11.36 1.93 -15.56
N ARG A 147 11.27 3.03 -14.80
CA ARG A 147 12.19 3.29 -13.69
C ARG A 147 12.05 2.24 -12.59
N ARG A 148 10.80 1.91 -12.19
CA ARG A 148 10.53 0.85 -11.20
C ARG A 148 11.05 -0.51 -11.65
N LYS A 149 10.78 -0.91 -12.90
CA LYS A 149 11.27 -2.18 -13.47
C LYS A 149 12.79 -2.27 -13.46
N ARG A 150 13.48 -1.17 -13.80
CA ARG A 150 14.95 -1.11 -13.78
C ARG A 150 15.49 -1.25 -12.36
N ASP A 151 14.86 -0.60 -11.39
CA ASP A 151 15.26 -0.68 -9.99
C ASP A 151 14.95 -2.04 -9.37
N THR A 152 13.82 -2.68 -9.70
CA THR A 152 13.53 -4.05 -9.28
C THR A 152 14.51 -5.05 -9.87
N ALA A 153 14.91 -4.87 -11.14
CA ALA A 153 15.92 -5.71 -11.78
C ALA A 153 17.31 -5.55 -11.12
N ARG A 154 17.71 -4.31 -10.79
CA ARG A 154 18.96 -4.07 -10.04
C ARG A 154 18.93 -4.70 -8.66
N LYS A 155 17.80 -4.58 -7.96
CA LYS A 155 17.60 -5.22 -6.64
C LYS A 155 17.67 -6.74 -6.75
N SER A 156 17.03 -7.36 -7.75
CA SER A 156 17.07 -8.81 -7.93
C SER A 156 18.46 -9.33 -8.32
N ILE A 157 19.24 -8.55 -9.09
CA ILE A 157 20.63 -8.92 -9.46
C ILE A 157 21.56 -8.89 -8.25
N HIS A 158 21.36 -7.94 -7.33
CA HIS A 158 22.20 -7.77 -6.15
C HIS A 158 21.65 -8.45 -4.90
N ASP A 159 20.56 -9.20 -5.02
CA ASP A 159 19.97 -9.94 -3.90
C ASP A 159 20.68 -11.31 -3.75
N PRO A 160 21.25 -11.62 -2.56
CA PRO A 160 21.91 -12.89 -2.29
C PRO A 160 20.97 -14.09 -2.46
N LEU A 161 19.66 -13.95 -2.20
CA LEU A 161 18.71 -15.04 -2.36
C LEU A 161 18.50 -15.42 -3.83
N THR A 162 18.45 -14.43 -4.73
CA THR A 162 18.38 -14.68 -6.18
C THR A 162 19.63 -15.41 -6.67
N SER A 163 20.80 -15.08 -6.11
CA SER A 163 22.07 -15.74 -6.44
C SER A 163 22.09 -17.21 -6.01
N ILE A 164 21.59 -17.50 -4.81
CA ILE A 164 21.45 -18.87 -4.30
C ILE A 164 20.48 -19.66 -5.18
N ASN A 165 19.32 -19.09 -5.51
CA ASN A 165 18.33 -19.73 -6.37
C ASN A 165 18.90 -20.03 -7.77
N HIS A 166 19.72 -19.12 -8.33
CA HIS A 166 20.39 -19.34 -9.61
C HIS A 166 21.43 -20.47 -9.52
N GLN A 167 22.18 -20.56 -8.41
CA GLN A 167 23.12 -21.65 -8.18
C GLN A 167 22.41 -22.99 -8.00
N LEU A 168 21.35 -23.05 -7.21
CA LEU A 168 20.52 -24.25 -7.04
C LEU A 168 19.88 -24.71 -8.35
N ALA A 169 19.36 -23.77 -9.15
CA ALA A 169 18.81 -24.05 -10.47
C ALA A 169 19.88 -24.60 -11.42
N SER A 170 21.09 -24.04 -11.42
CA SER A 170 22.20 -24.52 -12.24
C SER A 170 22.75 -25.87 -11.77
N SER A 171 22.76 -26.11 -10.46
CA SER A 171 23.24 -27.36 -9.85
C SER A 171 22.30 -28.53 -10.09
N SER A 172 21.00 -28.28 -10.33
CA SER A 172 20.02 -29.34 -10.61
C SER A 172 20.18 -30.01 -11.98
N LYS A 173 21.03 -29.48 -12.89
CA LYS A 173 21.16 -29.97 -14.27
C LYS A 173 22.48 -30.67 -14.63
N SER A 174 23.45 -30.82 -13.73
CA SER A 174 24.63 -31.63 -14.02
C SER A 174 25.45 -32.01 -12.80
N SER A 175 25.51 -33.30 -12.49
CA SER A 175 26.76 -33.93 -12.03
C SER A 175 27.47 -34.49 -13.28
N PRO A 176 28.80 -34.32 -13.47
CA PRO A 176 29.81 -34.82 -12.52
C PRO A 176 31.10 -33.98 -12.31
N LYS A 177 31.70 -34.18 -11.12
CA LYS A 177 33.11 -34.00 -10.66
C LYS A 177 33.73 -32.58 -10.59
N PRO A 178 34.45 -32.25 -9.49
CA PRO A 178 35.13 -30.98 -9.34
C PRO A 178 36.48 -31.01 -10.08
N ARG A 179 36.68 -30.10 -11.04
CA ARG A 179 38.02 -29.64 -11.41
C ARG A 179 38.18 -28.23 -10.87
N LEU A 180 39.18 -28.06 -10.00
CA LEU A 180 39.66 -26.76 -9.55
C LEU A 180 40.05 -25.93 -10.79
N PRO A 181 39.58 -24.68 -10.94
CA PRO A 181 40.17 -23.77 -11.91
C PRO A 181 41.57 -23.35 -11.42
N PRO A 182 42.56 -23.21 -12.30
CA PRO A 182 43.84 -22.61 -11.92
C PRO A 182 43.62 -21.13 -11.53
N PRO A 183 44.47 -20.57 -10.65
CA PRO A 183 44.33 -19.18 -10.22
C PRO A 183 44.48 -18.26 -11.44
N SER A 184 43.43 -17.50 -11.75
CA SER A 184 43.44 -16.51 -12.84
C SER A 184 44.16 -15.24 -12.39
N SER A 185 45.46 -15.34 -12.12
CA SER A 185 46.35 -14.19 -11.93
C SER A 185 47.05 -13.84 -13.24
N SER A 186 46.32 -13.39 -14.27
CA SER A 186 46.96 -12.84 -15.49
C SER A 186 46.10 -12.03 -16.46
N ARG A 187 44.79 -11.83 -16.24
CA ARG A 187 43.93 -11.10 -17.21
C ARG A 187 44.02 -9.57 -17.18
N LEU A 188 44.98 -9.01 -16.45
CA LEU A 188 45.21 -7.55 -16.42
C LEU A 188 46.27 -7.09 -17.44
N ALA A 189 47.08 -7.99 -18.01
CA ALA A 189 48.22 -7.60 -18.84
C ALA A 189 47.95 -7.53 -20.36
N SER A 190 46.78 -7.96 -20.85
CA SER A 190 46.48 -8.03 -22.29
C SER A 190 45.29 -7.20 -22.76
N GLN A 191 44.77 -6.30 -21.91
CA GLN A 191 43.74 -5.35 -22.32
C GLN A 191 44.37 -4.31 -23.27
N PRO A 192 43.74 -4.00 -24.42
CA PRO A 192 44.26 -2.99 -25.34
C PRO A 192 44.38 -1.64 -24.61
N PRO A 193 45.38 -0.80 -24.98
CA PRO A 193 45.72 0.42 -24.23
C PRO A 193 44.55 1.40 -24.07
N GLU A 194 43.62 1.39 -25.03
CA GLU A 194 42.37 2.18 -24.97
C GLU A 194 41.47 1.81 -23.79
N VAL A 195 41.40 0.52 -23.43
CA VAL A 195 40.57 0.06 -22.29
C VAL A 195 41.22 0.46 -20.97
N ASN A 196 42.55 0.39 -20.88
CA ASN A 196 43.28 0.84 -19.69
C ASN A 196 43.14 2.37 -19.50
N ALA A 197 43.17 3.15 -20.59
CA ALA A 197 42.94 4.58 -20.55
C ALA A 197 41.51 4.94 -20.10
N ARG A 198 40.50 4.19 -20.58
CA ARG A 198 39.11 4.34 -20.11
C ARG A 198 38.95 3.98 -18.64
N LEU A 199 39.51 2.87 -18.20
CA LEU A 199 39.46 2.43 -16.80
C LEU A 199 40.15 3.42 -15.85
N SER A 200 41.28 4.01 -16.26
CA SER A 200 41.98 5.06 -15.51
C SER A 200 41.15 6.35 -15.41
N ARG A 201 40.47 6.73 -16.48
CA ARG A 201 39.56 7.88 -16.47
C ARG A 201 38.36 7.63 -15.55
N GLU A 202 37.70 6.49 -15.70
CA GLU A 202 36.57 6.09 -14.85
C GLU A 202 36.95 5.98 -13.37
N SER A 203 38.14 5.46 -13.05
CA SER A 203 38.59 5.36 -11.66
C SER A 203 38.84 6.74 -11.04
N SER A 204 39.45 7.67 -11.78
CA SER A 204 39.65 9.05 -11.33
C SER A 204 38.34 9.81 -11.12
N GLU A 205 37.34 9.58 -11.98
CA GLU A 205 36.00 10.17 -11.85
C GLU A 205 35.24 9.57 -10.67
N ARG A 206 35.37 8.26 -10.45
CA ARG A 206 34.79 7.56 -9.30
C ARG A 206 35.40 8.01 -7.97
N GLU A 207 36.70 8.23 -7.93
CA GLU A 207 37.39 8.79 -6.77
C GLU A 207 36.90 10.20 -6.45
N ARG A 208 36.74 11.06 -7.47
CA ARG A 208 36.17 12.41 -7.32
C ARG A 208 34.74 12.38 -6.78
N ALA A 209 33.90 11.45 -7.25
CA ALA A 209 32.55 11.28 -6.74
C ALA A 209 32.53 10.86 -5.26
N LEU A 210 33.41 9.92 -4.87
CA LEU A 210 33.56 9.50 -3.47
C LEU A 210 34.05 10.63 -2.57
N ALA A 211 34.96 11.48 -3.06
CA ALA A 211 35.42 12.66 -2.32
C ALA A 211 34.28 13.65 -2.06
N LEU A 212 33.40 13.89 -3.05
CA LEU A 212 32.21 14.73 -2.88
C LEU A 212 31.21 14.15 -1.87
N ILE A 213 30.98 12.83 -1.90
CA ILE A 213 30.12 12.15 -0.93
C ILE A 213 30.71 12.25 0.48
N ARG A 214 32.03 12.00 0.63
CA ARG A 214 32.70 12.12 1.93
C ARG A 214 32.61 13.54 2.46
N ARG A 215 32.85 14.55 1.62
CA ARG A 215 32.71 15.97 1.99
C ARG A 215 31.29 16.31 2.43
N ARG A 216 30.27 15.92 1.65
CA ARG A 216 28.85 16.14 2.01
C ARG A 216 28.47 15.43 3.31
N LYS A 217 29.02 14.24 3.54
CA LYS A 217 28.80 13.46 4.77
C LYS A 217 29.44 14.14 5.99
N SER A 218 30.65 14.67 5.85
CA SER A 218 31.32 15.44 6.91
C SER A 218 30.60 16.77 7.20
N GLU A 219 30.13 17.48 6.16
CA GLU A 219 29.32 18.70 6.32
C GLU A 219 27.98 18.40 7.02
N MET A 220 27.31 17.30 6.67
CA MET A 220 26.08 16.85 7.32
C MET A 220 26.30 16.49 8.80
N MET A 221 27.39 15.78 9.12
CA MET A 221 27.74 15.41 10.50
C MET A 221 28.19 16.61 11.35
N GLY A 222 28.74 17.66 10.73
CA GLY A 222 29.06 18.93 11.41
C GLY A 222 27.88 19.89 11.57
N SER A 223 26.71 19.56 11.00
CA SER A 223 25.49 20.37 11.06
C SER A 223 24.45 19.89 12.08
N GLU A 224 24.88 19.07 13.04
CA GLU A 224 24.10 18.60 14.20
C GLU A 224 23.76 19.77 15.14
N THR A 225 22.87 20.64 14.67
CA THR A 225 22.06 21.50 15.53
C THR A 225 20.99 20.61 16.17
N PRO A 226 20.66 20.81 17.46
CA PRO A 226 19.89 19.86 18.30
C PRO A 226 18.42 19.64 17.85
N SER A 227 18.00 20.18 16.70
CA SER A 227 16.62 20.14 16.22
C SER A 227 16.29 18.93 15.35
N THR A 228 17.25 18.07 15.01
CA THR A 228 17.01 16.83 14.24
C THR A 228 17.26 15.57 15.07
N VAL A 229 17.03 15.63 16.38
CA VAL A 229 16.80 14.42 17.17
C VAL A 229 15.49 13.81 16.68
N ARG A 230 15.65 12.80 15.83
CA ARG A 230 14.65 11.80 15.51
C ARG A 230 14.21 11.15 16.82
N GLY A 231 12.99 11.47 17.23
CA GLY A 231 12.21 11.00 18.40
C GLY A 231 12.77 9.86 19.24
N GLY A 232 12.81 10.10 20.55
CA GLY A 232 13.08 9.05 21.53
C GLY A 232 13.42 9.52 22.94
N ASP A 233 12.79 10.57 23.47
CA ASP A 233 12.64 10.69 24.92
C ASP A 233 11.16 10.92 25.25
N ASP A 234 10.69 10.20 26.26
CA ASP A 234 9.31 10.19 26.77
C ASP A 234 9.03 11.42 27.67
N SER A 235 9.73 12.55 27.43
CA SER A 235 9.70 13.72 28.31
C SER A 235 9.68 15.03 27.53
N SER A 236 9.11 15.05 26.33
CA SER A 236 8.90 16.30 25.60
C SER A 236 7.59 16.96 26.06
N GLU A 237 7.71 17.91 27.00
CA GLU A 237 6.65 18.79 27.55
C GLU A 237 5.82 19.58 26.50
N TYR A 238 6.10 19.41 25.21
CA TYR A 238 5.45 20.13 24.11
C TYR A 238 4.39 19.33 23.35
N GLY A 239 4.23 18.03 23.62
CA GLY A 239 3.24 17.17 22.94
C GLY A 239 1.77 17.54 23.23
N ASP A 240 1.51 18.18 24.36
CA ASP A 240 0.15 18.34 24.92
C ASP A 240 -0.39 19.78 24.85
N MET A 241 0.27 20.65 24.08
CA MET A 241 -0.11 22.08 24.03
C MET A 241 -1.39 22.34 23.23
N TYR A 242 -1.69 21.52 22.24
CA TYR A 242 -2.90 21.60 21.43
C TYR A 242 -3.59 20.24 21.46
N ASN A 243 -4.89 20.21 21.74
CA ASN A 243 -5.71 19.01 21.94
C ASN A 243 -5.43 18.24 23.25
N ARG A 244 -5.08 18.93 24.34
CA ARG A 244 -4.86 18.34 25.69
C ARG A 244 -5.97 17.38 26.13
N ARG A 245 -7.24 17.68 25.82
CA ARG A 245 -8.38 16.81 26.18
C ARG A 245 -8.34 15.49 25.41
N ASP A 246 -8.14 15.55 24.11
CA ASP A 246 -8.14 14.37 23.23
C ASP A 246 -6.96 13.45 23.55
N VAL A 247 -5.79 14.03 23.85
CA VAL A 247 -4.60 13.28 24.26
C VAL A 247 -4.82 12.62 25.63
N GLN A 248 -5.36 13.34 26.62
CA GLN A 248 -5.68 12.75 27.93
C GLN A 248 -6.72 11.63 27.82
N GLU A 249 -7.69 11.75 26.93
CA GLU A 249 -8.71 10.71 26.71
C GLU A 249 -8.13 9.45 26.05
N ALA A 250 -7.24 9.62 25.06
CA ALA A 250 -6.52 8.52 24.43
C ALA A 250 -5.64 7.74 25.43
N HIS A 251 -4.97 8.46 26.34
CA HIS A 251 -4.19 7.83 27.42
C HIS A 251 -5.08 7.04 28.38
N ARG A 252 -6.22 7.61 28.81
CA ARG A 252 -7.19 6.89 29.67
C ARG A 252 -7.76 5.63 29.01
N LEU A 253 -8.01 5.66 27.71
CA LEU A 253 -8.47 4.51 26.93
C LEU A 253 -7.39 3.42 26.85
N ARG A 254 -6.12 3.83 26.69
CA ARG A 254 -4.99 2.91 26.65
C ARG A 254 -4.78 2.21 27.99
N ASP A 255 -4.85 2.92 29.11
CA ASP A 255 -4.64 2.33 30.44
C ASP A 255 -5.77 1.35 30.81
N ARG A 256 -7.03 1.69 30.51
CA ARG A 256 -8.17 0.78 30.72
C ARG A 256 -8.09 -0.50 29.89
N ARG A 257 -7.56 -0.41 28.67
CA ARG A 257 -7.38 -1.58 27.79
C ARG A 257 -6.33 -2.56 28.33
N TRP A 258 -5.38 -2.09 29.14
CA TRP A 258 -4.36 -2.94 29.76
C TRP A 258 -4.87 -3.58 31.06
N ASP A 259 -5.70 -2.88 31.85
CA ASP A 259 -6.30 -3.47 33.07
C ASP A 259 -7.35 -4.54 32.79
N ASP A 260 -8.18 -4.40 31.74
CA ASP A 260 -9.19 -5.42 31.36
C ASP A 260 -8.56 -6.73 30.85
N SER A 261 -7.28 -6.70 30.46
CA SER A 261 -6.55 -7.88 30.01
C SER A 261 -5.96 -8.73 31.14
N LEU A 262 -6.06 -8.27 32.39
CA LEU A 262 -5.56 -8.98 33.58
C LEU A 262 -6.64 -9.53 34.52
N GLN A 263 -7.94 -9.37 34.19
CA GLN A 263 -9.05 -9.90 35.01
C GLN A 263 -9.80 -11.09 34.39
N VAL A 264 -9.32 -11.68 33.30
CA VAL A 264 -9.95 -12.86 32.66
C VAL A 264 -8.98 -14.06 32.59
N LEU A 265 -8.32 -14.35 33.71
CA LEU A 265 -7.66 -15.63 34.02
C LEU A 265 -7.88 -15.95 35.50
#